data_AF-A0A3E2TPI8-F1
#
_entry.id   AF-A0A3E2TPI8-F1
#
_cell.length_a   1.000
_cell.length_b   1.000
_cell.length_c   1.000
_cell.angle_alpha   90.00
_cell.angle_beta   90.00
_cell.angle_gamma   90.00
#
_symmetry.space_group_name_H-M   'P 1'
#
loop_
_entity.id
_entity.type
_entity.pdbx_description
1 polymer ?
#
loop_
_entity_poly.entity_id
_entity_poly.type
_entity_poly.pdbx_seq_one_letter_code
_entity_poly.pdbx_strand_id
1 'polypeptide(L)'
;MLSVAVHKDIAEYQPKIVGKMTMRTLVSITGALSVSVLAGLYIYFVLGLNVSDCTYFIYAVSLPFWCVGFVKPCGMPFEQFAPLWLKANFTNDRIFYKPSMRLAGLLSESENSKQKGTIYGKHYRKQGNLRGIESYSPRAGRVIS
;
A
#
# COMPACT_ATOMS: atom_id res chain seq x y z
N MET A 1 1.55 4.91 40.61
CA MET A 1 1.74 4.70 39.16
C MET A 1 1.83 6.07 38.50
N LEU A 2 3.00 6.44 37.97
CA LEU A 2 3.19 7.70 37.26
C LEU A 2 2.55 7.59 35.87
N SER A 3 1.35 8.14 35.70
CA SER A 3 0.68 8.27 34.41
C SER A 3 1.24 9.48 33.68
N VAL A 4 2.36 9.30 33.00
CA VAL A 4 2.90 10.31 32.08
C VAL A 4 2.04 10.28 30.81
N ALA A 5 1.50 11.44 30.41
CA ALA A 5 0.76 11.57 29.17
C ALA A 5 1.72 11.34 27.98
N VAL A 6 1.77 10.11 27.49
CA VAL A 6 2.43 9.79 26.22
C VAL A 6 1.66 10.54 25.14
N HIS A 7 2.30 11.56 24.57
CA HIS A 7 1.72 12.31 23.48
C HIS A 7 1.65 11.37 22.26
N LYS A 8 0.44 11.18 21.71
CA LYS A 8 0.27 10.43 20.46
C LYS A 8 1.12 11.09 19.37
N ASP A 9 1.92 10.28 18.69
CA ASP A 9 2.78 10.73 17.60
C ASP A 9 1.99 11.56 16.57
N ILE A 10 2.59 12.69 16.16
CA ILE A 10 2.01 13.66 15.22
C ILE A 10 1.62 12.99 13.88
N ALA A 11 2.30 11.89 13.51
CA ALA A 11 2.01 11.11 12.32
C ALA A 11 0.63 10.41 12.35
N GLU A 12 0.10 10.11 13.53
CA GLU A 12 -1.20 9.45 13.69
C GLU A 12 -2.37 10.45 13.72
N TYR A 13 -2.07 11.76 13.69
CA TYR A 13 -3.07 12.80 13.80
C TYR A 13 -3.83 12.96 12.48
N GLN A 14 -4.98 12.30 12.38
CA GLN A 14 -5.96 12.61 11.33
C GLN A 14 -6.56 13.99 11.62
N PRO A 15 -6.41 14.99 10.74
CA PRO A 15 -7.01 16.30 10.94
C PRO A 15 -8.53 16.15 10.98
N LYS A 16 -9.11 16.34 12.16
CA LYS A 16 -10.56 16.37 12.38
C LYS A 16 -11.00 17.80 12.11
N ILE A 17 -11.64 18.02 10.97
CA ILE A 17 -11.86 19.37 10.42
C ILE A 17 -13.16 19.98 10.96
N VAL A 18 -14.21 19.18 11.16
CA VAL A 18 -15.47 19.65 11.75
C VAL A 18 -16.05 18.57 12.66
N GLY A 19 -16.38 18.90 13.91
CA GLY A 19 -17.24 18.08 14.76
C GLY A 19 -16.80 16.62 15.00
N LYS A 20 -15.48 16.34 15.01
CA LYS A 20 -14.86 15.00 15.11
C LYS A 20 -14.83 14.16 13.81
N MET A 21 -15.39 14.66 12.72
CA MET A 21 -15.39 13.99 11.42
C MET A 21 -14.17 14.39 10.57
N THR A 22 -13.67 13.44 9.78
CA THR A 22 -12.53 13.65 8.86
C THR A 22 -13.03 14.22 7.53
N MET A 23 -12.17 14.88 6.75
CA MET A 23 -12.54 15.43 5.42
C MET A 23 -13.23 14.38 4.54
N ARG A 24 -12.77 13.13 4.65
CA ARG A 24 -13.23 11.96 3.89
C ARG A 24 -14.69 11.64 4.13
N THR A 25 -15.11 11.62 5.40
CA THR A 25 -16.51 11.40 5.76
C THR A 25 -17.38 12.55 5.26
N LEU A 26 -16.87 13.78 5.25
CA LEU A 26 -17.62 14.94 4.78
C LEU A 26 -17.86 14.88 3.26
N VAL A 27 -16.82 14.59 2.47
CA VAL A 27 -16.94 14.41 1.01
C VAL A 27 -17.82 13.21 0.65
N SER A 28 -17.73 12.12 1.40
CA SER A 28 -18.58 10.94 1.22
C SER A 28 -20.05 11.25 1.48
N ILE A 29 -20.37 11.97 2.55
CA ILE A 29 -21.75 12.34 2.87
C ILE A 29 -22.31 13.29 1.81
N THR A 30 -21.56 14.32 1.41
CA THR A 30 -22.03 15.25 0.37
C THR A 30 -22.22 14.55 -0.97
N GLY A 31 -21.31 13.64 -1.35
CA GLY A 31 -21.45 12.80 -2.54
C GLY A 31 -22.64 11.83 -2.46
N ALA A 32 -22.84 11.18 -1.33
CA ALA A 32 -23.98 10.26 -1.15
C ALA A 32 -25.32 11.00 -1.25
N LEU A 33 -25.41 12.19 -0.65
CA LEU A 33 -26.62 13.01 -0.72
C LEU A 33 -26.88 13.50 -2.16
N SER A 34 -25.86 13.98 -2.86
CA SER A 34 -26.03 14.46 -4.24
C SER A 34 -26.48 13.33 -5.18
N VAL A 35 -25.85 12.15 -5.06
CA VAL A 35 -26.19 10.97 -5.86
C VAL A 35 -27.59 10.45 -5.52
N SER A 36 -27.98 10.46 -4.24
CA SER A 36 -29.32 10.05 -3.81
C SER A 36 -30.42 10.97 -4.38
N VAL A 37 -30.18 12.29 -4.40
CA VAL A 37 -31.13 13.26 -4.97
C VAL A 37 -31.22 13.09 -6.48
N LEU A 38 -30.09 12.94 -7.17
CA LEU A 38 -30.07 12.71 -8.62
C LEU A 38 -30.78 11.41 -9.01
N ALA A 39 -30.58 10.32 -8.25
CA ALA A 39 -31.27 9.05 -8.48
C ALA A 39 -32.79 9.19 -8.30
N GLY A 40 -33.24 9.88 -7.25
CA GLY A 40 -34.67 10.16 -7.03
C GLY A 40 -35.29 10.99 -8.15
N LEU A 41 -34.59 12.04 -8.61
CA LEU A 41 -35.04 12.86 -9.74
C LEU A 41 -35.10 12.05 -11.03
N TYR A 42 -34.11 11.19 -11.29
CA TYR A 42 -34.09 10.35 -12.48
C TYR A 42 -35.29 9.38 -12.49
N ILE A 43 -35.58 8.74 -11.35
CA ILE A 43 -36.72 7.81 -11.25
C ILE A 43 -38.05 8.53 -11.44
N TYR A 44 -38.20 9.72 -10.87
CA TYR A 44 -39.43 10.50 -10.98
C TYR A 44 -39.64 11.06 -12.40
N PHE A 45 -38.61 11.70 -12.99
CA PHE A 45 -38.75 12.40 -14.26
C PHE A 45 -38.57 11.51 -15.49
N VAL A 46 -37.69 10.50 -15.45
CA VAL A 46 -37.38 9.67 -16.62
C VAL A 46 -38.24 8.41 -16.64
N LEU A 47 -38.39 7.75 -15.49
CA LEU A 47 -39.13 6.49 -15.38
C LEU A 47 -40.61 6.70 -15.03
N GLY A 48 -40.99 7.88 -14.51
CA GLY A 48 -42.38 8.17 -14.12
C GLY A 48 -42.87 7.32 -12.94
N LEU A 49 -41.96 6.69 -12.21
CA LEU A 49 -42.27 5.81 -11.08
C LEU A 49 -42.27 6.60 -9.77
N ASN A 50 -43.06 6.14 -8.81
CA ASN A 50 -43.04 6.71 -7.47
C ASN A 50 -41.71 6.41 -6.79
N VAL A 51 -41.10 7.46 -6.22
CA VAL A 51 -39.83 7.38 -5.51
C VAL A 51 -39.89 6.40 -4.33
N SER A 52 -41.06 6.29 -3.67
CA SER A 52 -41.30 5.39 -2.54
C SER A 52 -41.04 3.92 -2.87
N ASP A 53 -41.45 3.46 -4.06
CA ASP A 53 -41.31 2.05 -4.46
C ASP A 53 -39.87 1.70 -4.86
N CYS A 54 -39.10 2.71 -5.26
CA CYS A 54 -37.71 2.56 -5.70
C CYS A 54 -36.69 3.01 -4.64
N THR A 55 -37.09 3.19 -3.38
CA THR A 55 -36.22 3.60 -2.28
C THR A 55 -35.02 2.67 -2.09
N TYR A 56 -35.22 1.35 -2.21
CA TYR A 56 -34.14 0.36 -2.18
C TYR A 56 -33.08 0.61 -3.26
N PHE A 57 -33.48 1.06 -4.44
CA PHE A 57 -32.54 1.39 -5.52
C PHE A 57 -31.72 2.62 -5.19
N ILE A 58 -32.35 3.66 -4.66
CA ILE A 58 -31.67 4.89 -4.23
C ILE A 58 -30.63 4.56 -3.15
N TYR A 59 -30.99 3.71 -2.18
CA TYR A 59 -30.03 3.24 -1.19
C TYR A 59 -28.89 2.44 -1.81
N ALA A 60 -29.18 1.50 -2.71
CA ALA A 60 -28.15 0.70 -3.39
C ALA A 60 -27.12 1.57 -4.12
N VAL A 61 -27.57 2.66 -4.77
CA VAL A 61 -26.67 3.59 -5.48
C VAL A 61 -25.86 4.46 -4.51
N SER A 62 -26.42 4.84 -3.36
CA SER A 62 -25.74 5.67 -2.35
C SER A 62 -24.77 4.89 -1.44
N LEU A 63 -24.99 3.59 -1.24
CA LEU A 63 -24.17 2.71 -0.39
C LEU A 63 -22.67 2.71 -0.73
N PRO A 64 -22.22 2.62 -1.99
CA PRO A 64 -20.79 2.66 -2.30
C PRO A 64 -20.15 3.98 -1.88
N PHE A 65 -20.86 5.12 -2.03
CA PHE A 65 -20.36 6.42 -1.58
C PHE A 65 -20.21 6.49 -0.05
N TRP A 66 -21.15 5.88 0.69
CA TRP A 66 -21.03 5.74 2.14
C TRP A 66 -19.85 4.85 2.53
N CYS A 67 -19.67 3.71 1.88
CA CYS A 67 -18.58 2.79 2.18
C CYS A 67 -17.21 3.46 2.03
N VAL A 68 -17.00 4.28 0.99
CA VAL A 68 -15.73 4.99 0.77
C VAL A 68 -15.37 5.94 1.92
N GLY A 69 -16.35 6.58 2.55
CA GLY A 69 -16.12 7.53 3.64
C GLY A 69 -15.84 6.89 5.00
N PHE A 70 -16.53 5.77 5.29
CA PHE A 70 -16.54 5.18 6.63
C PHE A 70 -15.74 3.89 6.76
N VAL A 71 -15.55 3.14 5.68
CA VAL A 71 -14.84 1.85 5.71
C VAL A 71 -13.34 2.08 5.63
N LYS A 72 -12.61 1.58 6.63
CA LYS A 72 -11.15 1.56 6.66
C LYS A 72 -10.66 0.12 6.56
N PRO A 73 -10.49 -0.43 5.35
CA PRO A 73 -9.94 -1.78 5.21
C PRO A 73 -8.51 -1.79 5.76
N CYS A 74 -8.25 -2.71 6.70
CA CYS A 74 -6.95 -2.86 7.39
C CYS A 74 -6.41 -1.57 8.04
N GLY A 75 -7.29 -0.67 8.49
CA GLY A 75 -6.90 0.58 9.15
C GLY A 75 -6.32 1.66 8.21
N MET A 76 -6.23 1.39 6.90
CA MET A 76 -5.74 2.33 5.91
C MET A 76 -6.87 3.21 5.34
N PRO A 77 -6.55 4.42 4.85
CA PRO A 77 -7.49 5.20 4.04
C PRO A 77 -7.92 4.45 2.79
N PHE A 78 -9.19 4.56 2.40
CA PHE A 78 -9.66 4.00 1.14
C PHE A 78 -8.87 4.53 -0.08
N GLU A 79 -8.47 5.80 -0.07
CA GLU A 79 -7.62 6.43 -1.10
C GLU A 79 -6.30 5.70 -1.36
N GLN A 80 -5.71 5.11 -0.31
CA GLN A 80 -4.46 4.35 -0.41
C GLN A 80 -4.73 2.87 -0.68
N PHE A 81 -5.83 2.34 -0.13
CA PHE A 81 -6.22 0.95 -0.32
C PHE A 81 -6.67 0.65 -1.76
N ALA A 82 -7.51 1.50 -2.36
CA ALA A 82 -8.05 1.29 -3.69
C ALA A 82 -6.98 1.06 -4.77
N PRO A 83 -5.92 1.90 -4.91
CA PRO A 83 -4.87 1.65 -5.89
C PRO A 83 -4.03 0.42 -5.56
N LEU A 84 -3.80 0.09 -4.28
CA LEU A 84 -3.10 -1.14 -3.89
C LEU A 84 -3.93 -2.39 -4.25
N TRP A 85 -5.22 -2.36 -3.96
CA TRP A 85 -6.15 -3.45 -4.27
C TRP A 85 -6.27 -3.66 -5.78
N LEU A 86 -6.36 -2.57 -6.54
CA LEU A 86 -6.38 -2.61 -8.00
C LEU A 86 -5.06 -3.17 -8.55
N LYS A 87 -3.91 -2.68 -8.05
CA LYS A 87 -2.61 -3.21 -8.42
C LYS A 87 -2.52 -4.72 -8.12
N ALA A 88 -2.97 -5.16 -6.96
CA ALA A 88 -2.92 -6.58 -6.57
C ALA A 88 -3.80 -7.47 -7.45
N ASN A 89 -5.00 -7.02 -7.85
CA ASN A 89 -5.90 -7.81 -8.68
C ASN A 89 -5.50 -7.83 -10.16
N PHE A 90 -4.99 -6.70 -10.69
CA PHE A 90 -4.67 -6.56 -12.11
C PHE A 90 -3.20 -6.85 -12.44
N THR A 91 -2.30 -6.81 -11.46
CA THR A 91 -0.87 -7.11 -11.66
C THR A 91 -0.57 -8.52 -11.15
N ASN A 92 0.02 -9.35 -12.00
CA ASN A 92 0.67 -10.57 -11.56
C ASN A 92 2.00 -10.20 -10.88
N ASP A 93 1.95 -9.83 -9.59
CA ASP A 93 3.15 -9.61 -8.75
C ASP A 93 3.79 -10.97 -8.39
N ARG A 94 4.23 -11.72 -9.41
CA ARG A 94 5.17 -12.82 -9.20
C ARG A 94 6.52 -12.21 -8.87
N ILE A 95 6.80 -12.07 -7.59
CA ILE A 95 8.12 -11.72 -7.11
C ILE A 95 9.05 -12.89 -7.48
N PHE A 96 9.79 -12.75 -8.57
CA PHE A 96 10.87 -13.68 -8.89
C PHE A 96 11.95 -13.53 -7.83
N TYR A 97 11.94 -14.43 -6.83
CA TYR A 97 12.97 -14.48 -5.82
C TYR A 97 14.30 -14.81 -6.48
N LYS A 98 15.14 -13.78 -6.67
CA LYS A 98 16.55 -13.98 -7.00
C LYS A 98 17.30 -14.06 -5.67
N PRO A 99 17.81 -15.24 -5.28
CA PRO A 99 18.57 -15.36 -4.03
C PRO A 99 19.72 -14.36 -4.01
N SER A 100 19.99 -13.77 -2.84
CA SER A 100 21.04 -12.75 -2.66
C SER A 100 22.41 -13.20 -3.16
N MET A 101 22.71 -14.50 -3.07
CA MET A 101 23.92 -15.12 -3.62
C MET A 101 24.03 -15.01 -5.15
N ARG A 102 22.89 -15.00 -5.87
CA ARG A 102 22.83 -14.81 -7.32
C ARG A 102 23.05 -13.34 -7.70
N LEU A 103 22.48 -12.41 -6.92
CA LEU A 103 22.71 -10.97 -7.09
C LEU A 103 24.15 -10.55 -6.75
N ALA A 104 24.76 -11.20 -5.75
CA ALA A 104 26.16 -11.02 -5.38
C ALA A 104 27.14 -11.62 -6.39
N GLY A 105 26.66 -12.34 -7.43
CA GLY A 105 27.50 -12.98 -8.45
C GLY A 105 28.31 -14.16 -7.91
N LEU A 106 27.89 -14.76 -6.78
CA LEU A 106 28.54 -15.91 -6.16
C LEU A 106 28.12 -17.23 -6.82
N LEU A 107 26.89 -17.30 -7.33
CA LEU A 107 26.41 -18.41 -8.15
C LEU A 107 26.66 -18.07 -9.63
N SER A 108 27.53 -18.81 -10.31
CA SER A 108 27.68 -18.70 -11.76
C SER A 108 26.49 -19.34 -12.45
N GLU A 109 25.81 -18.59 -13.30
CA GLU A 109 24.91 -19.16 -14.31
C GLU A 109 25.79 -20.05 -15.21
N SER A 110 25.68 -21.37 -15.05
CA SER A 110 26.19 -22.31 -16.04
C SER A 110 25.26 -22.19 -17.24
N GLU A 111 25.55 -21.20 -18.07
CA GLU A 111 25.46 -21.19 -19.53
C GLU A 111 25.56 -19.74 -20.02
N ASN A 112 26.66 -19.48 -20.74
CA ASN A 112 26.74 -18.46 -21.78
C ASN A 112 26.33 -17.01 -21.41
N SER A 113 27.13 -16.29 -20.62
CA SER A 113 27.43 -14.90 -21.02
C SER A 113 28.72 -14.36 -20.41
N LYS A 114 29.54 -13.76 -21.28
CA LYS A 114 30.69 -12.92 -20.94
C LYS A 114 30.24 -11.56 -20.37
N GLN A 115 29.34 -11.53 -19.39
CA GLN A 115 29.00 -10.27 -18.72
C GLN A 115 30.02 -9.97 -17.62
N LYS A 116 30.75 -8.85 -17.79
CA LYS A 116 31.67 -8.30 -16.79
C LYS A 116 30.90 -8.10 -15.50
N GLY A 117 31.16 -8.94 -14.50
CA GLY A 117 30.55 -8.84 -13.17
C GLY A 117 30.69 -7.42 -12.61
N THR A 118 29.64 -6.97 -11.93
CA THR A 118 29.58 -5.65 -11.26
C THR A 118 30.78 -5.45 -10.35
N ILE A 119 31.17 -4.19 -10.10
CA ILE A 119 32.34 -3.80 -9.28
C ILE A 119 32.35 -4.54 -7.93
N TYR A 120 31.17 -4.73 -7.33
CA TYR A 120 30.99 -5.45 -6.07
C TYR A 120 31.25 -6.96 -6.18
N GLY A 121 30.91 -7.62 -7.29
CA GLY A 121 31.14 -9.05 -7.50
C GLY A 121 32.64 -9.43 -7.49
N LYS A 122 33.53 -8.53 -7.93
CA LYS A 122 34.98 -8.74 -7.81
C LYS A 122 35.46 -8.68 -6.37
N HIS A 123 34.91 -7.77 -5.55
CA HIS A 123 35.27 -7.66 -4.14
C HIS A 123 34.81 -8.87 -3.33
N TYR A 124 33.58 -9.34 -3.56
CA TYR A 124 33.07 -10.54 -2.90
C TYR A 124 33.80 -11.83 -3.31
N ARG A 125 34.15 -11.99 -4.59
CA ARG A 125 34.99 -13.12 -5.04
C ARG A 125 36.39 -13.10 -4.42
N LYS A 126 37.00 -11.92 -4.30
CA LYS A 126 38.29 -11.79 -3.60
C LYS A 126 38.15 -12.17 -2.14
N GLN A 127 37.10 -11.72 -1.45
CA GLN A 127 36.85 -12.10 -0.05
C GLN A 127 36.62 -13.61 0.14
N GLY A 128 35.85 -14.25 -0.73
CA GLY A 128 35.61 -15.71 -0.66
C GLY A 128 36.87 -16.56 -0.91
N ASN A 129 37.90 -16.00 -1.56
CA ASN A 129 39.18 -16.67 -1.76
C ASN A 129 40.16 -16.49 -0.58
N LEU A 130 39.86 -15.62 0.39
CA LEU A 130 40.71 -15.39 1.55
C LEU A 130 40.52 -16.54 2.56
N ARG A 131 41.60 -17.18 2.97
CA ARG A 131 41.66 -18.29 3.92
C ARG A 131 42.36 -17.88 5.22
N GLY A 132 41.70 -18.08 6.35
CA GLY A 132 42.32 -17.86 7.66
C GLY A 132 42.60 -16.38 7.92
N ILE A 133 43.85 -16.02 8.24
CA ILE A 133 44.21 -14.69 8.75
C ILE A 133 43.96 -13.55 7.77
N GLU A 134 44.00 -13.82 6.46
CA GLU A 134 43.78 -12.81 5.41
C GLU A 134 42.32 -12.33 5.29
N SER A 135 41.38 -13.02 5.95
CA SER A 135 39.97 -12.58 6.06
C SER A 135 39.75 -11.52 7.17
N TYR A 136 40.77 -11.24 7.98
CA TYR A 136 40.70 -10.24 9.04
C TYR A 136 40.90 -8.83 8.47
N SER A 137 39.90 -7.95 8.65
CA SER A 137 40.03 -6.54 8.27
C SER A 137 40.32 -5.68 9.51
N PRO A 138 41.50 -5.03 9.59
CA PRO A 138 41.87 -4.15 10.70
C PRO A 138 40.90 -2.98 10.87
N ARG A 139 40.25 -2.57 9.78
CA ARG A 139 39.30 -1.44 9.77
C ARG A 139 37.93 -1.81 10.32
N ALA A 140 37.56 -3.09 10.26
CA ALA A 140 36.29 -3.60 10.78
C ALA A 140 36.44 -4.31 12.14
N GLY A 141 37.68 -4.58 12.58
CA GLY A 141 37.97 -5.26 13.83
C GLY A 141 37.46 -6.71 13.91
N ARG A 142 36.99 -7.28 12.80
CA ARG A 142 36.42 -8.64 12.74
C ARG A 142 36.79 -9.36 11.45
N VAL A 143 36.64 -10.68 11.49
CA VAL A 143 36.75 -11.57 10.33
C VAL A 143 35.54 -11.36 9.42
N ILE A 144 35.82 -11.10 8.14
CA ILE A 144 34.82 -10.91 7.09
C ILE A 144 34.59 -12.29 6.44
N SER A 145 33.83 -13.15 7.12
CA SER A 145 33.33 -14.43 6.57
C SER A 145 31.84 -14.32 6.28
#